data_AF-A0AA46ZW45-F1
#
_entry.id   AF-A0AA46ZW45-F1
#
_cell.length_a   1.000
_cell.length_b   1.000
_cell.length_c   1.000
_cell.angle_alpha   90.00
_cell.angle_beta   90.00
_cell.angle_gamma   90.00
#
_symmetry.space_group_name_H-M   'P 1'
#
loop_
_entity.id
_entity.type
_entity.pdbx_description
1 polymer ?
#
loop_
_entity_poly.entity_id
_entity_poly.type
_entity_poly.pdbx_seq_one_letter_code
_entity_poly.pdbx_strand_id
1 'polypeptide(L)'
;MNNKKLRIAAIAGDGIGQEVLPEGVRVVQAAAARHGIELEFEYFEWASCDYYLEHGKMMPDDWFEQLKGFDSIFFGAVGWPDKVPDHISLWGSLLKFRREFDQYANIRPVRLFPGVPCPLANRKPGDIDFIVVRENTEGEYSSLGGIMFENTENEFVLQESVFTRRGVDRILKYAFELASKRERKHVTSATKSNGMAISMPYWDKRTEAMASQYPAISWDRQHIDILCARFVLQPERFDVVVASNLFGDILSDLGPACAGTIGIAPSANLNPERNFPSLFEPVHGSAPDIFGKNIANPIAMIWSGALMLEFLGQGEERFTAAHDEIVGAIEQVIASGNITPDLGGKCSTQDVGQAIAARLSKA
;
A
#
# COMPACT_ATOMS: atom_id res chain seq x y z
N MET A 1 26.24 15.19 -2.55
CA MET A 1 25.13 16.04 -2.07
C MET A 1 25.15 15.97 -0.55
N ASN A 2 24.95 17.08 0.15
CA ASN A 2 25.07 17.15 1.61
C ASN A 2 24.23 16.05 2.28
N ASN A 3 24.74 15.52 3.40
CA ASN A 3 24.00 14.66 4.34
C ASN A 3 22.81 15.46 4.91
N LYS A 4 21.77 15.65 4.10
CA LYS A 4 20.54 16.32 4.51
C LYS A 4 19.75 15.28 5.30
N LYS A 5 19.54 15.57 6.59
CA LYS A 5 18.62 14.84 7.45
C LYS A 5 17.23 14.85 6.80
N LEU A 6 16.66 13.67 6.55
CA LEU A 6 15.33 13.49 5.98
C LEU A 6 14.30 13.42 7.12
N ARG A 7 13.26 14.25 7.04
CA ARG A 7 12.19 14.31 8.03
C ARG A 7 11.02 13.42 7.61
N ILE A 8 10.65 12.51 8.50
CA ILE A 8 9.59 11.52 8.31
C ILE A 8 8.48 11.78 9.34
N ALA A 9 7.25 12.00 8.86
CA ALA A 9 6.08 12.10 9.73
C ALA A 9 5.59 10.70 10.07
N ALA A 10 5.72 10.28 11.33
CA ALA A 10 5.30 8.98 11.81
C ALA A 10 3.91 9.06 12.44
N ILE A 11 2.93 8.37 11.85
CA ILE A 11 1.53 8.45 12.25
C ILE A 11 1.01 7.04 12.48
N ALA A 12 0.89 6.62 13.75
CA ALA A 12 0.48 5.26 14.07
C ALA A 12 -1.00 4.99 13.73
N GLY A 13 -1.85 5.99 13.97
CA GLY A 13 -3.31 5.89 13.86
C GLY A 13 -3.90 4.97 14.93
N ASP A 14 -4.70 3.99 14.52
CA ASP A 14 -5.50 3.13 15.40
C ASP A 14 -5.04 1.68 15.44
N GLY A 15 -5.41 0.99 16.51
CA GLY A 15 -5.23 -0.46 16.66
C GLY A 15 -3.80 -0.92 16.44
N ILE A 16 -3.60 -1.97 15.65
CA ILE A 16 -2.27 -2.57 15.45
C ILE A 16 -1.28 -1.60 14.79
N GLY A 17 -1.72 -0.48 14.21
CA GLY A 17 -0.82 0.59 13.77
C GLY A 17 0.13 1.06 14.88
N GLN A 18 -0.36 1.09 16.12
CA GLN A 18 0.41 1.40 17.34
C GLN A 18 1.42 0.31 17.72
N GLU A 19 1.19 -0.94 17.31
CA GLU A 19 2.10 -2.08 17.57
C GLU A 19 3.17 -2.22 16.49
N VAL A 20 2.81 -2.03 15.21
CA VAL A 20 3.69 -2.30 14.07
C VAL A 20 4.57 -1.11 13.66
N LEU A 21 4.10 0.14 13.82
CA LEU A 21 4.89 1.33 13.49
C LEU A 21 6.23 1.38 14.26
N PRO A 22 6.29 1.12 15.58
CA PRO A 22 7.56 1.10 16.30
C PRO A 22 8.57 0.08 15.75
N GLU A 23 8.10 -1.08 15.31
CA GLU A 23 8.94 -2.11 14.70
C GLU A 23 9.42 -1.71 13.30
N GLY A 24 8.56 -1.06 12.51
CA GLY A 24 8.93 -0.42 11.25
C GLY A 24 10.05 0.61 11.43
N VAL A 25 9.89 1.54 12.38
CA VAL A 25 10.88 2.57 12.69
C VAL A 25 12.20 1.93 13.16
N ARG A 26 12.14 0.92 14.04
CA ARG A 26 13.33 0.20 14.53
C ARG A 26 14.18 -0.35 13.38
N VAL A 27 13.54 -1.06 12.44
CA VAL A 27 14.24 -1.69 11.32
C VAL A 27 14.77 -0.65 10.33
N VAL A 28 13.96 0.35 9.97
CA VAL A 28 14.35 1.42 9.05
C VAL A 28 15.53 2.22 9.61
N GLN A 29 15.53 2.55 10.91
CA GLN A 29 16.65 3.23 11.56
C GLN A 29 17.93 2.37 11.57
N ALA A 30 17.82 1.06 11.81
CA ALA A 30 18.97 0.17 11.79
C ALA A 30 19.62 0.10 10.40
N ALA A 31 18.81 -0.04 9.34
CA ALA A 31 19.32 0.00 7.96
C ALA A 31 19.91 1.37 7.62
N ALA A 32 19.20 2.46 7.93
CA ALA A 32 19.65 3.81 7.64
C ALA A 32 20.99 4.14 8.30
N ALA A 33 21.18 3.77 9.57
CA ALA A 33 22.43 3.96 10.29
C ALA A 33 23.62 3.23 9.64
N ARG A 34 23.41 2.00 9.14
CA ARG A 34 24.43 1.21 8.45
C ARG A 34 24.90 1.86 7.15
N HIS A 35 24.01 2.56 6.46
CA HIS A 35 24.25 3.21 5.16
C HIS A 35 24.49 4.73 5.26
N GLY A 36 24.64 5.27 6.47
CA GLY A 36 24.87 6.69 6.69
C GLY A 36 23.73 7.59 6.19
N ILE A 37 22.49 7.08 6.25
CA ILE A 37 21.26 7.82 5.93
C ILE A 37 20.74 8.44 7.22
N GLU A 38 20.67 9.77 7.27
CA GLU A 38 20.17 10.50 8.44
C GLU A 38 18.64 10.66 8.35
N LEU A 39 17.92 10.01 9.26
CA LEU A 39 16.46 10.09 9.36
C LEU A 39 16.03 10.76 10.67
N GLU A 40 15.01 11.60 10.60
CA GLU A 40 14.30 12.18 11.74
C GLU A 40 12.85 11.74 11.70
N PHE A 41 12.36 11.11 12.77
CA PHE A 41 10.95 10.77 12.91
C PHE A 41 10.28 11.76 13.85
N GLU A 42 9.22 12.40 13.38
CA GLU A 42 8.33 13.23 14.19
C GLU A 42 6.98 12.53 14.30
N TYR A 43 6.48 12.36 15.52
CA TYR A 43 5.29 11.56 15.78
C TYR A 43 4.05 12.44 15.90
N PHE A 44 2.97 12.03 15.24
CA PHE A 44 1.68 12.68 15.31
C PHE A 44 0.61 11.71 15.84
N GLU A 45 -0.19 12.18 16.80
CA GLU A 45 -1.22 11.38 17.48
C GLU A 45 -2.61 11.50 16.85
N TRP A 46 -2.81 12.48 15.96
CA TRP A 46 -4.02 12.64 15.17
C TRP A 46 -4.06 11.67 13.97
N ALA A 47 -5.10 11.76 13.14
CA ALA A 47 -5.50 10.73 12.16
C ALA A 47 -5.81 9.39 12.84
N SER A 48 -6.43 9.48 14.02
CA SER A 48 -6.87 8.37 14.88
C SER A 48 -8.30 8.61 15.37
N CYS A 49 -8.99 7.54 15.72
CA CYS A 49 -10.32 7.60 16.32
C CYS A 49 -10.27 8.20 17.73
N ASP A 50 -9.18 8.01 18.47
CA ASP A 50 -9.02 8.63 19.79
C ASP A 50 -8.95 10.16 19.69
N TYR A 51 -8.21 10.70 18.70
CA TYR A 51 -8.20 12.15 18.44
C TYR A 51 -9.59 12.67 18.03
N TYR A 52 -10.34 11.89 17.24
CA TYR A 52 -11.72 12.22 16.87
C TYR A 52 -12.66 12.31 18.07
N LEU A 53 -12.57 11.39 19.02
CA LEU A 53 -13.41 11.41 20.21
C LEU A 53 -13.14 12.63 21.10
N GLU A 54 -11.90 13.14 21.11
CA GLU A 54 -11.53 14.34 21.87
C GLU A 54 -11.87 15.64 21.14
N HIS A 55 -11.69 15.69 19.81
CA HIS A 55 -11.74 16.94 19.03
C HIS A 55 -12.93 17.05 18.06
N GLY A 56 -13.71 15.99 17.86
CA GLY A 56 -14.81 15.92 16.91
C GLY A 56 -14.39 15.86 15.43
N LYS A 57 -13.09 15.69 15.15
CA LYS A 57 -12.51 15.60 13.81
C LYS A 57 -11.27 14.72 13.83
N MET A 58 -10.97 14.04 12.72
CA MET A 58 -9.85 13.08 12.68
C MET A 58 -8.47 13.76 12.73
N MET A 59 -8.36 15.02 12.32
CA MET A 59 -7.09 15.75 12.20
C MET A 59 -7.29 17.25 12.50
N PRO A 60 -6.26 17.98 12.95
CA PRO A 60 -6.34 19.43 13.12
C PRO A 60 -6.53 20.14 11.77
N ASP A 61 -6.99 21.38 11.74
CA ASP A 61 -7.33 22.07 10.47
C ASP A 61 -6.10 22.42 9.63
N ASP A 62 -4.94 22.57 10.27
CA ASP A 62 -3.64 22.89 9.66
C ASP A 62 -2.81 21.63 9.36
N TRP A 63 -3.40 20.44 9.40
CA TRP A 63 -2.70 19.15 9.15
C TRP A 63 -1.89 19.15 7.84
N PHE A 64 -2.43 19.77 6.77
CA PHE A 64 -1.78 19.82 5.46
C PHE A 64 -0.48 20.63 5.53
N GLU A 65 -0.51 21.79 6.18
CA GLU A 65 0.67 22.64 6.35
C GLU A 65 1.70 22.01 7.28
N GLN A 66 1.26 21.28 8.32
CA GLN A 66 2.17 20.52 9.18
C GLN A 66 2.93 19.45 8.39
N LEU A 67 2.24 18.67 7.55
CA LEU A 67 2.85 17.54 6.83
C LEU A 67 3.60 17.93 5.55
N LYS A 68 3.22 19.01 4.86
CA LYS A 68 3.80 19.40 3.57
C LYS A 68 5.32 19.63 3.62
N GLY A 69 5.86 19.98 4.80
CA GLY A 69 7.29 20.20 5.02
C GLY A 69 8.12 18.94 5.27
N PHE A 70 7.50 17.76 5.35
CA PHE A 70 8.18 16.49 5.53
C PHE A 70 8.62 15.89 4.19
N ASP A 71 9.69 15.10 4.21
CA ASP A 71 10.16 14.38 3.02
C ASP A 71 9.28 13.14 2.75
N SER A 72 8.64 12.57 3.77
CA SER A 72 7.73 11.42 3.65
C SER A 72 6.79 11.27 4.86
N ILE A 73 5.68 10.55 4.67
CA ILE A 73 4.75 10.11 5.72
C ILE A 73 4.89 8.58 5.89
N PHE A 74 5.05 8.12 7.13
CA PHE A 74 5.10 6.71 7.49
C PHE A 74 3.93 6.39 8.41
N PHE A 75 2.97 5.65 7.87
CA PHE A 75 1.62 5.55 8.43
C PHE A 75 1.29 4.09 8.81
N GLY A 76 0.67 3.91 9.98
CA GLY A 76 0.23 2.61 10.50
C GLY A 76 -1.09 2.19 9.88
N ALA A 77 -2.20 2.45 10.58
CA ALA A 77 -3.55 2.15 10.09
C ALA A 77 -4.58 3.08 10.75
N VAL A 78 -5.77 3.22 10.18
CA VAL A 78 -6.87 4.00 10.78
C VAL A 78 -8.18 3.23 10.73
N GLY A 79 -9.00 3.38 11.77
CA GLY A 79 -10.33 2.79 11.87
C GLY A 79 -10.55 2.09 13.20
N TRP A 80 -11.68 2.37 13.84
CA TRP A 80 -12.15 1.67 15.03
C TRP A 80 -13.69 1.67 15.03
N PRO A 81 -14.34 0.75 14.30
CA PRO A 81 -15.78 0.83 13.99
C PRO A 81 -16.67 0.84 15.23
N ASP A 82 -16.23 0.25 16.34
CA ASP A 82 -16.94 0.27 17.62
C ASP A 82 -17.05 1.68 18.24
N LYS A 83 -16.19 2.62 17.83
CA LYS A 83 -16.12 3.99 18.36
C LYS A 83 -16.49 5.03 17.31
N VAL A 84 -15.97 4.89 16.09
CA VAL A 84 -16.12 5.86 15.00
C VAL A 84 -16.43 5.09 13.70
N PRO A 85 -17.54 5.40 12.99
CA PRO A 85 -17.87 4.73 11.73
C PRO A 85 -16.72 4.79 10.71
N ASP A 86 -16.47 3.69 9.99
CA ASP A 86 -15.34 3.57 9.07
C ASP A 86 -15.31 4.65 7.98
N HIS A 87 -16.50 5.04 7.48
CA HIS A 87 -16.57 6.11 6.49
C HIS A 87 -16.18 7.48 7.07
N ILE A 88 -16.35 7.72 8.37
CA ILE A 88 -15.91 8.97 9.01
C ILE A 88 -14.39 8.93 9.21
N SER A 89 -13.87 7.84 9.76
CA SER A 89 -12.45 7.72 10.08
C SER A 89 -11.58 7.77 8.81
N LEU A 90 -11.95 7.02 7.77
CA LEU A 90 -11.19 6.91 6.53
C LEU A 90 -11.26 8.19 5.68
N TRP A 91 -12.45 8.78 5.50
CA TRP A 91 -12.62 10.03 4.74
C TRP A 91 -12.13 11.27 5.50
N GLY A 92 -12.12 11.21 6.84
CA GLY A 92 -11.59 12.28 7.68
C GLY A 92 -10.07 12.32 7.74
N SER A 93 -9.37 11.25 7.34
CA SER A 93 -7.91 11.10 7.43
C SER A 93 -7.25 10.62 6.12
N LEU A 94 -7.05 9.31 5.94
CA LEU A 94 -6.21 8.70 4.91
C LEU A 94 -6.60 9.12 3.48
N LEU A 95 -7.90 9.23 3.17
CA LEU A 95 -8.32 9.68 1.84
C LEU A 95 -7.97 11.15 1.58
N LYS A 96 -7.88 12.00 2.62
CA LYS A 96 -7.38 13.37 2.46
C LYS A 96 -5.90 13.39 2.14
N PHE A 97 -5.07 12.61 2.84
CA PHE A 97 -3.64 12.46 2.49
C PHE A 97 -3.48 12.08 1.02
N ARG A 98 -4.18 11.02 0.60
CA ARG A 98 -4.08 10.50 -0.77
C ARG A 98 -4.50 11.53 -1.82
N ARG A 99 -5.60 12.24 -1.60
CA ARG A 99 -6.19 13.17 -2.59
C ARG A 99 -5.55 14.54 -2.59
N GLU A 100 -5.35 15.14 -1.41
CA GLU A 100 -4.86 16.52 -1.30
C GLU A 100 -3.35 16.61 -1.55
N PHE A 101 -2.57 15.55 -1.25
CA PHE A 101 -1.17 15.43 -1.70
C PHE A 101 -1.02 14.80 -3.10
N ASP A 102 -2.12 14.57 -3.81
CA ASP A 102 -2.14 14.00 -5.17
C ASP A 102 -1.28 12.72 -5.30
N GLN A 103 -1.40 11.83 -4.31
CA GLN A 103 -0.65 10.57 -4.21
C GLN A 103 -1.31 9.47 -5.06
N TYR A 104 -1.43 9.73 -6.37
CA TYR A 104 -2.29 9.00 -7.29
C TYR A 104 -1.85 7.57 -7.62
N ALA A 105 -0.58 7.23 -7.39
CA ALA A 105 -0.04 5.91 -7.70
C ALA A 105 0.18 5.11 -6.43
N ASN A 106 -0.72 4.15 -6.16
CA ASN A 106 -0.61 3.24 -5.01
C ASN A 106 0.03 1.92 -5.44
N ILE A 107 1.25 1.68 -4.98
CA ILE A 107 2.09 0.57 -5.39
C ILE A 107 2.06 -0.51 -4.31
N ARG A 108 1.60 -1.70 -4.68
CA ARG A 108 1.41 -2.83 -3.76
C ARG A 108 2.06 -4.10 -4.33
N PRO A 109 3.35 -4.34 -4.01
CA PRO A 109 4.04 -5.58 -4.34
C PRO A 109 3.38 -6.80 -3.70
N VAL A 110 3.30 -7.91 -4.46
CA VAL A 110 2.78 -9.19 -4.01
C VAL A 110 3.84 -10.24 -4.28
N ARG A 111 4.37 -10.86 -3.22
CA ARG A 111 5.45 -11.85 -3.31
C ARG A 111 5.24 -13.03 -2.37
N LEU A 112 5.41 -14.24 -2.89
CA LEU A 112 5.55 -15.45 -2.08
C LEU A 112 7.02 -15.63 -1.67
N PHE A 113 7.33 -15.34 -0.41
CA PHE A 113 8.67 -15.51 0.14
C PHE A 113 8.99 -16.99 0.48
N PRO A 114 10.27 -17.40 0.40
CA PRO A 114 10.71 -18.69 0.93
C PRO A 114 10.34 -18.85 2.42
N GLY A 115 9.69 -19.98 2.76
CA GLY A 115 9.27 -20.30 4.13
C GLY A 115 7.84 -19.88 4.48
N VAL A 116 7.17 -19.08 3.64
CA VAL A 116 5.75 -18.75 3.85
C VAL A 116 4.86 -19.96 3.47
N PRO A 117 3.94 -20.39 4.34
CA PRO A 117 2.96 -21.41 3.98
C PRO A 117 1.94 -20.85 2.98
N CYS A 118 2.16 -21.15 1.69
CA CYS A 118 1.25 -20.73 0.62
C CYS A 118 -0.06 -21.54 0.68
N PRO A 119 -1.25 -20.89 0.68
CA PRO A 119 -2.53 -21.60 0.69
C PRO A 119 -2.86 -22.22 -0.67
N LEU A 120 -2.20 -21.77 -1.75
CA LEU A 120 -2.38 -22.33 -3.08
C LEU A 120 -1.57 -23.63 -3.22
N ALA A 121 -2.25 -24.71 -3.60
CA ALA A 121 -1.62 -26.01 -3.76
C ALA A 121 -0.51 -25.98 -4.82
N ASN A 122 0.62 -26.61 -4.49
CA ASN A 122 1.76 -26.82 -5.39
C ASN A 122 2.39 -25.52 -5.95
N ARG A 123 2.36 -24.43 -5.18
CA ARG A 123 3.09 -23.19 -5.49
C ARG A 123 4.40 -23.11 -4.72
N LYS A 124 5.41 -22.50 -5.35
CA LYS A 124 6.74 -22.28 -4.78
C LYS A 124 7.14 -20.80 -4.89
N PRO A 125 8.08 -20.32 -4.07
CA PRO A 125 8.63 -18.97 -4.22
C PRO A 125 9.04 -18.69 -5.67
N GLY A 126 8.68 -17.50 -6.17
CA GLY A 126 8.83 -17.11 -7.57
C GLY A 126 7.60 -17.36 -8.45
N ASP A 127 6.68 -18.25 -8.08
CA ASP A 127 5.40 -18.40 -8.81
C ASP A 127 4.45 -17.20 -8.56
N ILE A 128 4.68 -16.44 -7.48
CA ILE A 128 3.93 -15.23 -7.13
C ILE A 128 4.94 -14.12 -6.88
N ASP A 129 5.15 -13.27 -7.89
CA ASP A 129 5.92 -12.02 -7.80
C ASP A 129 5.38 -11.03 -8.86
N PHE A 130 4.49 -10.14 -8.43
CA PHE A 130 3.93 -9.09 -9.28
C PHE A 130 3.63 -7.85 -8.46
N ILE A 131 3.33 -6.74 -9.13
CA ILE A 131 3.00 -5.47 -8.47
C ILE A 131 1.63 -5.01 -8.92
N VAL A 132 0.74 -4.72 -7.96
CA VAL A 132 -0.51 -4.02 -8.24
C VAL A 132 -0.23 -2.51 -8.24
N VAL A 133 -0.62 -1.85 -9.33
CA VAL A 133 -0.56 -0.39 -9.51
C VAL A 133 -2.00 0.12 -9.50
N ARG A 134 -2.41 0.62 -8.34
CA ARG A 134 -3.78 1.09 -8.07
C ARG A 134 -3.88 2.60 -8.26
N GLU A 135 -4.88 3.04 -9.02
CA GLU A 135 -5.31 4.45 -9.05
C GLU A 135 -5.86 4.84 -7.67
N ASN A 136 -5.43 5.98 -7.12
CA ASN A 136 -5.60 6.26 -5.70
C ASN A 136 -6.34 7.58 -5.38
N THR A 137 -6.81 8.31 -6.40
CA THR A 137 -7.34 9.68 -6.26
C THR A 137 -8.74 9.89 -6.83
N GLU A 138 -9.23 9.02 -7.71
CA GLU A 138 -10.55 9.12 -8.33
C GLU A 138 -11.20 7.72 -8.42
N GLY A 139 -12.13 7.52 -9.36
CA GLY A 139 -12.78 6.24 -9.60
C GLY A 139 -14.00 5.98 -8.72
N GLU A 140 -14.15 4.72 -8.28
CA GLU A 140 -15.34 4.22 -7.60
C GLU A 140 -15.43 4.67 -6.13
N TYR A 141 -14.30 5.05 -5.54
CA TYR A 141 -14.29 5.63 -4.19
C TYR A 141 -14.76 7.08 -4.29
N SER A 142 -15.98 7.36 -3.86
CA SER A 142 -16.59 8.67 -4.01
C SER A 142 -17.58 8.99 -2.89
N SER A 143 -17.66 10.28 -2.57
CA SER A 143 -18.65 10.85 -1.66
C SER A 143 -19.64 11.74 -2.44
N LEU A 144 -19.67 11.62 -3.77
CA LEU A 144 -20.57 12.36 -4.65
C LEU A 144 -21.85 11.57 -4.89
N GLY A 145 -22.99 12.26 -4.75
CA GLY A 145 -24.31 11.66 -4.82
C GLY A 145 -25.16 12.08 -3.63
N GLY A 146 -25.98 11.18 -3.12
CA GLY A 146 -26.85 11.46 -1.97
C GLY A 146 -28.03 10.50 -1.85
N ILE A 147 -28.83 10.73 -0.82
CA ILE A 147 -30.08 10.01 -0.56
C ILE A 147 -31.26 10.95 -0.80
N MET A 148 -32.33 10.43 -1.39
CA MET A 148 -33.56 11.17 -1.68
C MET A 148 -34.76 10.40 -1.15
N PHE A 149 -35.79 11.12 -0.71
CA PHE A 149 -37.00 10.56 -0.10
C PHE A 149 -36.71 9.66 1.11
N GLU A 150 -35.74 10.07 1.92
CA GLU A 150 -35.25 9.30 3.07
C GLU A 150 -36.39 8.91 4.05
N ASN A 151 -36.35 7.68 4.55
CA ASN A 151 -37.35 7.06 5.42
C ASN A 151 -38.74 6.86 4.76
N THR A 152 -38.79 6.68 3.44
CA THR A 152 -40.02 6.37 2.71
C THR A 152 -39.84 5.16 1.78
N GLU A 153 -40.94 4.58 1.27
CA GLU A 153 -40.88 3.50 0.27
C GLU A 153 -40.21 3.93 -1.05
N ASN A 154 -40.18 5.24 -1.34
CA ASN A 154 -39.58 5.80 -2.56
C ASN A 154 -38.09 6.15 -2.40
N GLU A 155 -37.48 5.79 -1.27
CA GLU A 155 -36.09 6.10 -0.96
C GLU A 155 -35.15 5.57 -2.05
N PHE A 156 -34.22 6.42 -2.51
CA PHE A 156 -33.14 5.98 -3.40
C PHE A 156 -31.82 6.65 -3.04
N VAL A 157 -30.73 5.95 -3.33
CA VAL A 157 -29.35 6.43 -3.15
C VAL A 157 -28.67 6.51 -4.53
N LEU A 158 -28.07 7.67 -4.80
CA LEU A 158 -27.19 7.87 -5.95
C LEU A 158 -25.74 7.91 -5.45
N GLN A 159 -24.85 7.22 -6.15
CA GLN A 159 -23.41 7.24 -5.92
C GLN A 159 -22.72 7.40 -7.28
N GLU A 160 -21.83 8.39 -7.39
CA GLU A 160 -21.15 8.72 -8.65
C GLU A 160 -19.70 8.25 -8.64
N SER A 161 -19.26 7.57 -9.71
CA SER A 161 -17.85 7.26 -9.93
C SER A 161 -17.30 8.15 -11.05
N VAL A 162 -16.17 8.80 -10.81
CA VAL A 162 -15.61 9.79 -11.74
C VAL A 162 -14.23 9.34 -12.19
N PHE A 163 -14.05 9.24 -13.51
CA PHE A 163 -12.78 8.92 -14.14
C PHE A 163 -12.41 10.06 -15.08
N THR A 164 -11.24 10.64 -14.88
CA THR A 164 -10.75 11.73 -15.72
C THR A 164 -9.67 11.24 -16.67
N ARG A 165 -9.51 11.92 -17.81
CA ARG A 165 -8.40 11.62 -18.72
C ARG A 165 -7.06 11.73 -18.00
N ARG A 166 -6.89 12.78 -17.19
CA ARG A 166 -5.65 13.05 -16.46
C ARG A 166 -5.33 11.92 -15.49
N GLY A 167 -6.28 11.51 -14.66
CA GLY A 167 -6.12 10.45 -13.65
C GLY A 167 -5.84 9.09 -14.29
N VAL A 168 -6.63 8.70 -15.28
CA VAL A 168 -6.44 7.44 -16.00
C VAL A 168 -5.11 7.40 -16.77
N ASP A 169 -4.78 8.46 -17.52
CA ASP A 169 -3.54 8.47 -18.32
C ASP A 169 -2.28 8.40 -17.43
N ARG A 170 -2.25 9.10 -16.28
CA ARG A 170 -1.05 9.13 -15.42
C ARG A 170 -0.79 7.80 -14.70
N ILE A 171 -1.83 7.10 -14.26
CA ILE A 171 -1.65 5.80 -13.60
C ILE A 171 -1.25 4.71 -14.59
N LEU A 172 -1.84 4.73 -15.80
CA LEU A 172 -1.44 3.84 -16.88
C LEU A 172 0.01 4.11 -17.29
N LYS A 173 0.39 5.38 -17.48
CA LYS A 173 1.78 5.75 -17.79
C LYS A 173 2.74 5.19 -16.74
N TYR A 174 2.44 5.38 -15.45
CA TYR A 174 3.26 4.86 -14.36
C TYR A 174 3.39 3.34 -14.42
N ALA A 175 2.28 2.61 -14.66
CA ALA A 175 2.31 1.15 -14.76
C ALA A 175 3.20 0.64 -15.92
N PHE A 176 3.11 1.27 -17.10
CA PHE A 176 3.98 0.92 -18.24
C PHE A 176 5.44 1.29 -17.97
N GLU A 177 5.73 2.45 -17.37
CA GLU A 177 7.10 2.81 -16.99
C GLU A 177 7.68 1.85 -15.94
N LEU A 178 6.89 1.41 -14.97
CA LEU A 178 7.28 0.39 -14.00
C LEU A 178 7.56 -0.95 -14.68
N ALA A 179 6.66 -1.42 -15.55
CA ALA A 179 6.86 -2.65 -16.32
C ALA A 179 8.12 -2.59 -17.19
N SER A 180 8.49 -1.41 -17.70
CA SER A 180 9.73 -1.23 -18.50
C SER A 180 11.00 -1.55 -17.70
N LYS A 181 10.98 -1.36 -16.38
CA LYS A 181 12.10 -1.61 -15.46
C LYS A 181 12.12 -3.06 -14.95
N ARG A 182 11.04 -3.80 -15.15
CA ARG A 182 10.93 -5.21 -14.78
C ARG A 182 11.38 -6.10 -15.94
N GLU A 183 11.84 -7.31 -15.61
CA GLU A 183 12.40 -8.24 -16.59
C GLU A 183 11.33 -8.77 -17.56
N ARG A 184 10.13 -9.06 -17.05
CA ARG A 184 9.04 -9.69 -17.81
C ARG A 184 8.31 -8.73 -18.76
N LYS A 185 8.41 -7.41 -18.52
CA LYS A 185 7.85 -6.34 -19.37
C LYS A 185 6.40 -6.62 -19.80
N HIS A 186 5.54 -6.88 -18.82
CA HIS A 186 4.13 -7.20 -19.05
C HIS A 186 3.19 -6.39 -18.16
N VAL A 187 2.11 -5.86 -18.75
CA VAL A 187 1.03 -5.17 -18.03
C VAL A 187 -0.31 -5.87 -18.24
N THR A 188 -0.97 -6.26 -17.15
CA THR A 188 -2.37 -6.69 -17.17
C THR A 188 -3.27 -5.56 -16.66
N SER A 189 -4.22 -5.11 -17.47
CA SER A 189 -5.21 -4.08 -17.10
C SER A 189 -6.49 -4.72 -16.55
N ALA A 190 -6.81 -4.45 -15.28
CA ALA A 190 -8.09 -4.84 -14.68
C ALA A 190 -9.23 -3.98 -15.25
N THR A 191 -10.35 -4.61 -15.63
CA THR A 191 -11.50 -3.91 -16.24
C THR A 191 -12.82 -4.59 -15.88
N LYS A 192 -13.95 -3.94 -16.15
CA LYS A 192 -15.28 -4.60 -16.19
C LYS A 192 -16.15 -3.98 -17.28
N SER A 193 -15.57 -3.84 -18.48
CA SER A 193 -16.15 -3.13 -19.62
C SER A 193 -17.40 -3.74 -20.26
N ASN A 194 -17.87 -4.88 -19.76
CA ASN A 194 -19.18 -5.43 -20.09
C ASN A 194 -20.30 -4.92 -19.17
N GLY A 195 -20.08 -4.91 -17.85
CA GLY A 195 -21.07 -4.47 -16.86
C GLY A 195 -21.09 -2.95 -16.68
N MET A 196 -19.91 -2.32 -16.61
CA MET A 196 -19.77 -0.87 -16.44
C MET A 196 -19.67 -0.20 -17.81
N ALA A 197 -20.82 0.00 -18.46
CA ALA A 197 -20.91 0.38 -19.88
C ALA A 197 -20.29 1.74 -20.29
N ILE A 198 -19.85 2.56 -19.34
CA ILE A 198 -19.27 3.89 -19.61
C ILE A 198 -17.82 3.97 -19.13
N SER A 199 -17.58 3.86 -17.82
CA SER A 199 -16.26 4.08 -17.21
C SER A 199 -15.23 3.06 -17.66
N MET A 200 -15.58 1.77 -17.75
CA MET A 200 -14.62 0.73 -18.09
C MET A 200 -14.30 0.63 -19.59
N PRO A 201 -15.24 0.83 -20.54
CA PRO A 201 -14.87 1.04 -21.94
C PRO A 201 -13.99 2.27 -22.15
N TYR A 202 -14.19 3.34 -21.37
CA TYR A 202 -13.31 4.49 -21.37
C TYR A 202 -11.90 4.14 -20.86
N TRP A 203 -11.80 3.43 -19.72
CA TRP A 203 -10.53 2.90 -19.20
C TRP A 203 -9.80 2.06 -20.25
N ASP A 204 -10.48 1.07 -20.85
CA ASP A 204 -9.92 0.21 -21.90
C ASP A 204 -9.36 1.02 -23.09
N LYS A 205 -10.10 2.05 -23.53
CA LYS A 205 -9.67 2.96 -24.60
C LYS A 205 -8.41 3.75 -24.23
N ARG A 206 -8.29 4.18 -22.97
CA ARG A 206 -7.08 4.88 -22.49
C ARG A 206 -5.90 3.92 -22.35
N THR A 207 -6.13 2.69 -21.89
CA THR A 207 -5.11 1.63 -21.83
C THR A 207 -4.51 1.34 -23.19
N GLU A 208 -5.34 1.14 -24.23
CA GLU A 208 -4.85 0.90 -25.60
C GLU A 208 -4.05 2.10 -26.14
N ALA A 209 -4.53 3.32 -25.91
CA ALA A 209 -3.82 4.54 -26.30
C ALA A 209 -2.47 4.69 -25.59
N MET A 210 -2.38 4.32 -24.31
CA MET A 210 -1.11 4.32 -23.58
C MET A 210 -0.17 3.23 -24.10
N ALA A 211 -0.66 2.00 -24.27
CA ALA A 211 0.13 0.87 -24.72
C ALA A 211 0.82 1.12 -26.08
N SER A 212 0.18 1.87 -26.98
CA SER A 212 0.77 2.25 -28.27
C SER A 212 2.10 3.03 -28.15
N GLN A 213 2.36 3.66 -27.00
CA GLN A 213 3.59 4.40 -26.72
C GLN A 213 4.71 3.50 -26.16
N TYR A 214 4.41 2.25 -25.81
CA TYR A 214 5.34 1.29 -25.20
C TYR A 214 5.39 -0.03 -25.99
N PRO A 215 5.84 -0.03 -27.26
CA PRO A 215 5.78 -1.23 -28.12
C PRO A 215 6.64 -2.40 -27.63
N ALA A 216 7.61 -2.16 -26.74
CA ALA A 216 8.44 -3.19 -26.12
C ALA A 216 7.78 -3.87 -24.90
N ILE A 217 6.61 -3.40 -24.47
CA ILE A 217 5.89 -3.91 -23.31
C ILE A 217 4.63 -4.64 -23.80
N SER A 218 4.57 -5.94 -23.51
CA SER A 218 3.37 -6.72 -23.82
C SER A 218 2.24 -6.37 -22.84
N TRP A 219 1.00 -6.45 -23.27
CA TRP A 219 -0.12 -6.17 -22.38
C TRP A 219 -1.37 -6.99 -22.72
N ASP A 220 -2.20 -7.21 -21.71
CA ASP A 220 -3.55 -7.73 -21.86
C ASP A 220 -4.54 -6.99 -20.95
N ARG A 221 -5.84 -7.27 -21.10
CA ARG A 221 -6.89 -6.78 -20.21
C ARG A 221 -7.77 -7.93 -19.77
N GLN A 222 -8.16 -7.93 -18.51
CA GLN A 222 -8.95 -9.00 -17.91
C GLN A 222 -10.10 -8.43 -17.12
N HIS A 223 -11.29 -9.02 -17.28
CA HIS A 223 -12.41 -8.66 -16.43
C HIS A 223 -12.10 -9.00 -14.98
N ILE A 224 -12.48 -8.14 -14.04
CA ILE A 224 -12.09 -8.24 -12.63
C ILE A 224 -12.46 -9.59 -11.99
N ASP A 225 -13.58 -10.18 -12.41
CA ASP A 225 -14.02 -11.51 -11.96
C ASP A 225 -13.05 -12.63 -12.37
N ILE A 226 -12.73 -12.74 -13.67
CA ILE A 226 -11.79 -13.76 -14.15
C ILE A 226 -10.35 -13.45 -13.72
N LEU A 227 -10.00 -12.17 -13.53
CA LEU A 227 -8.71 -11.77 -13.00
C LEU A 227 -8.53 -12.28 -11.56
N CYS A 228 -9.53 -12.09 -10.69
CA CYS A 228 -9.52 -12.67 -9.35
C CYS A 228 -9.38 -14.19 -9.37
N ALA A 229 -10.12 -14.89 -10.25
CA ALA A 229 -9.98 -16.34 -10.40
C ALA A 229 -8.56 -16.73 -10.86
N ARG A 230 -7.92 -15.95 -11.74
CA ARG A 230 -6.57 -16.20 -12.22
C ARG A 230 -5.48 -15.87 -11.20
N PHE A 231 -5.71 -14.96 -10.25
CA PHE A 231 -4.80 -14.78 -9.11
C PHE A 231 -4.66 -16.09 -8.31
N VAL A 232 -5.74 -16.84 -8.15
CA VAL A 232 -5.74 -18.14 -7.46
C VAL A 232 -5.16 -19.25 -8.36
N LEU A 233 -5.60 -19.32 -9.62
CA LEU A 233 -5.31 -20.46 -10.49
C LEU A 233 -3.99 -20.34 -11.27
N GLN A 234 -3.57 -19.12 -11.60
CA GLN A 234 -2.47 -18.82 -12.53
C GLN A 234 -1.65 -17.57 -12.10
N PRO A 235 -1.25 -17.42 -10.83
CA PRO A 235 -0.56 -16.22 -10.35
C PRO A 235 0.76 -15.96 -11.09
N GLU A 236 1.41 -17.00 -11.61
CA GLU A 236 2.69 -16.91 -12.30
C GLU A 236 2.63 -16.08 -13.59
N ARG A 237 1.43 -15.77 -14.09
CA ARG A 237 1.24 -15.00 -15.33
C ARG A 237 1.44 -13.49 -15.16
N PHE A 238 1.32 -12.98 -13.95
CA PHE A 238 1.27 -11.53 -13.71
C PHE A 238 2.65 -10.94 -13.44
N ASP A 239 2.83 -9.67 -13.82
CA ASP A 239 4.05 -8.91 -13.59
C ASP A 239 3.71 -7.51 -13.04
N VAL A 240 3.05 -6.68 -13.84
CA VAL A 240 2.39 -5.44 -13.39
C VAL A 240 0.89 -5.55 -13.64
N VAL A 241 0.09 -5.31 -12.62
CA VAL A 241 -1.38 -5.30 -12.71
C VAL A 241 -1.88 -3.89 -12.44
N VAL A 242 -2.37 -3.19 -13.45
CA VAL A 242 -2.91 -1.82 -13.30
C VAL A 242 -4.43 -1.87 -13.14
N ALA A 243 -4.95 -1.12 -12.17
CA ALA A 243 -6.36 -1.18 -11.81
C ALA A 243 -6.92 0.17 -11.34
N SER A 244 -8.25 0.34 -11.45
CA SER A 244 -8.99 1.44 -10.83
C SER A 244 -8.92 1.37 -9.30
N ASN A 245 -9.46 2.38 -8.63
CA ASN A 245 -9.37 2.50 -7.19
C ASN A 245 -9.95 1.28 -6.45
N LEU A 246 -11.19 0.88 -6.78
CA LEU A 246 -11.83 -0.27 -6.14
C LEU A 246 -11.24 -1.62 -6.60
N PHE A 247 -10.92 -1.77 -7.88
CA PHE A 247 -10.36 -3.04 -8.37
C PHE A 247 -8.96 -3.27 -7.83
N GLY A 248 -8.14 -2.22 -7.75
CA GLY A 248 -6.81 -2.28 -7.17
C GLY A 248 -6.86 -2.65 -5.69
N ASP A 249 -7.82 -2.10 -4.95
CA ASP A 249 -8.09 -2.45 -3.56
C ASP A 249 -8.30 -3.96 -3.38
N ILE A 250 -9.31 -4.52 -4.06
CA ILE A 250 -9.66 -5.94 -4.01
C ILE A 250 -8.47 -6.84 -4.39
N LEU A 251 -7.79 -6.53 -5.49
CA LEU A 251 -6.69 -7.35 -6.00
C LEU A 251 -5.47 -7.33 -5.08
N SER A 252 -5.24 -6.20 -4.43
CA SER A 252 -4.11 -6.04 -3.51
C SER A 252 -4.33 -6.66 -2.13
N ASP A 253 -5.54 -7.06 -1.79
CA ASP A 253 -5.82 -7.94 -0.65
C ASP A 253 -5.77 -9.41 -1.09
N LEU A 254 -6.37 -9.72 -2.25
CA LEU A 254 -6.40 -11.08 -2.80
C LEU A 254 -5.02 -11.62 -3.13
N GLY A 255 -4.13 -10.80 -3.70
CA GLY A 255 -2.77 -11.19 -4.06
C GLY A 255 -1.97 -11.68 -2.85
N PRO A 256 -1.81 -10.88 -1.78
CA PRO A 256 -1.16 -11.30 -0.55
C PRO A 256 -1.83 -12.49 0.13
N ALA A 257 -3.17 -12.57 0.12
CA ALA A 257 -3.87 -13.75 0.61
C ALA A 257 -3.46 -15.01 -0.17
N CYS A 258 -3.30 -14.92 -1.50
CA CYS A 258 -2.76 -16.02 -2.31
C CYS A 258 -1.28 -16.33 -2.00
N ALA A 259 -0.50 -15.33 -1.57
CA ALA A 259 0.90 -15.49 -1.20
C ALA A 259 1.10 -16.02 0.24
N GLY A 260 0.06 -16.06 1.09
CA GLY A 260 0.13 -16.58 2.45
C GLY A 260 -0.64 -15.77 3.47
N THR A 261 -0.40 -14.47 3.51
CA THR A 261 -0.99 -13.56 4.50
C THR A 261 -1.02 -12.13 3.97
N ILE A 262 -2.02 -11.36 4.37
CA ILE A 262 -2.05 -9.91 4.16
C ILE A 262 -1.04 -9.18 5.06
N GLY A 263 -0.61 -9.81 6.17
CA GLY A 263 0.28 -9.24 7.19
C GLY A 263 1.70 -8.90 6.71
N ILE A 264 2.07 -9.30 5.49
CA ILE A 264 3.36 -8.97 4.86
C ILE A 264 3.25 -7.95 3.73
N ALA A 265 2.05 -7.54 3.33
CA ALA A 265 1.83 -6.72 2.14
C ALA A 265 2.08 -5.22 2.42
N PRO A 266 3.11 -4.61 1.81
CA PRO A 266 3.37 -3.18 1.97
C PRO A 266 2.59 -2.37 0.92
N SER A 267 2.52 -1.06 1.13
CA SER A 267 2.06 -0.14 0.10
C SER A 267 2.80 1.20 0.12
N ALA A 268 2.88 1.80 -1.07
CA ALA A 268 3.42 3.13 -1.27
C ALA A 268 2.43 4.00 -2.06
N ASN A 269 1.88 5.02 -1.42
CA ASN A 269 1.00 6.03 -2.00
C ASN A 269 1.86 7.18 -2.50
N LEU A 270 2.18 7.17 -3.79
CA LEU A 270 3.18 8.04 -4.36
C LEU A 270 2.56 9.28 -5.00
N ASN A 271 3.15 10.44 -4.74
CA ASN A 271 3.17 11.57 -5.66
C ASN A 271 4.48 11.48 -6.46
N PRO A 272 4.52 10.85 -7.65
CA PRO A 272 5.76 10.55 -8.36
C PRO A 272 6.57 11.80 -8.73
N GLU A 273 5.89 12.93 -8.93
CA GLU A 273 6.51 14.23 -9.21
C GLU A 273 7.17 14.88 -7.99
N ARG A 274 6.92 14.37 -6.77
CA ARG A 274 7.50 14.87 -5.51
C ARG A 274 7.15 16.33 -5.20
N ASN A 275 5.99 16.78 -5.67
CA ASN A 275 5.45 18.09 -5.30
C ASN A 275 4.94 18.09 -3.84
N PHE A 276 4.57 16.90 -3.35
CA PHE A 276 4.09 16.65 -1.99
C PHE A 276 4.74 15.38 -1.43
N PRO A 277 4.76 15.20 -0.09
CA PRO A 277 5.25 13.96 0.51
C PRO A 277 4.39 12.76 0.05
N SER A 278 5.07 11.65 -0.27
CA SER A 278 4.44 10.35 -0.44
C SER A 278 4.17 9.69 0.92
N LEU A 279 3.23 8.75 0.96
CA LEU A 279 2.84 8.02 2.17
C LEU A 279 3.09 6.52 2.03
N PHE A 280 3.71 5.91 3.04
CA PHE A 280 4.04 4.48 3.07
C PHE A 280 3.36 3.81 4.24
N GLU A 281 2.60 2.75 3.96
CA GLU A 281 1.73 2.07 4.93
C GLU A 281 1.52 0.59 4.58
N PRO A 282 1.23 -0.27 5.56
CA PRO A 282 0.70 -1.62 5.31
C PRO A 282 -0.57 -1.59 4.45
N VAL A 283 -0.83 -2.68 3.71
CA VAL A 283 -2.14 -2.86 3.06
C VAL A 283 -3.25 -3.13 4.08
N HIS A 284 -2.93 -3.83 5.16
CA HIS A 284 -3.92 -4.22 6.18
C HIS A 284 -4.43 -3.01 6.99
N GLY A 285 -5.65 -3.13 7.52
CA GLY A 285 -6.25 -2.14 8.42
C GLY A 285 -5.73 -2.22 9.88
N SER A 286 -6.49 -1.62 10.80
CA SER A 286 -6.17 -1.49 12.23
C SER A 286 -6.38 -2.78 13.06
N ALA A 287 -7.00 -3.81 12.48
CA ALA A 287 -7.28 -5.12 13.08
C ALA A 287 -7.65 -5.08 14.58
N PRO A 288 -8.79 -4.43 14.95
CA PRO A 288 -9.18 -4.25 16.35
C PRO A 288 -9.32 -5.56 17.14
N ASP A 289 -9.62 -6.67 16.45
CA ASP A 289 -9.80 -8.00 17.01
C ASP A 289 -8.51 -8.62 17.57
N ILE A 290 -7.34 -8.16 17.12
CA ILE A 290 -6.02 -8.64 17.59
C ILE A 290 -5.19 -7.56 18.29
N PHE A 291 -5.61 -6.30 18.27
CA PHE A 291 -4.92 -5.22 18.97
C PHE A 291 -4.76 -5.50 20.47
N GLY A 292 -3.59 -5.14 21.02
CA GLY A 292 -3.21 -5.35 22.42
C GLY A 292 -2.65 -6.75 22.71
N LYS A 293 -2.71 -7.67 21.74
CA LYS A 293 -2.19 -9.04 21.89
C LYS A 293 -0.74 -9.17 21.45
N ASN A 294 -0.18 -8.16 20.76
CA ASN A 294 1.18 -8.19 20.20
C ASN A 294 1.43 -9.43 19.32
N ILE A 295 0.43 -9.77 18.50
CA ILE A 295 0.51 -10.85 17.50
C ILE A 295 0.39 -10.33 16.06
N ALA A 296 0.24 -9.01 15.90
CA ALA A 296 0.23 -8.37 14.59
C ALA A 296 1.57 -8.57 13.88
N ASN A 297 1.52 -8.89 12.59
CA ASN A 297 2.72 -9.10 11.79
C ASN A 297 3.35 -7.74 11.42
N PRO A 298 4.57 -7.42 11.87
CA PRO A 298 5.18 -6.12 11.59
C PRO A 298 5.79 -6.02 10.18
N ILE A 299 5.86 -7.13 9.43
CA ILE A 299 6.60 -7.22 8.16
C ILE A 299 6.03 -6.25 7.11
N ALA A 300 4.71 -6.11 7.01
CA ALA A 300 4.10 -5.14 6.08
C ALA A 300 4.55 -3.70 6.37
N MET A 301 4.60 -3.31 7.65
CA MET A 301 5.07 -1.99 8.06
C MET A 301 6.56 -1.80 7.75
N ILE A 302 7.38 -2.79 8.09
CA ILE A 302 8.82 -2.79 7.85
C ILE A 302 9.12 -2.68 6.36
N TRP A 303 8.45 -3.48 5.53
CA TRP A 303 8.64 -3.47 4.08
C TRP A 303 8.13 -2.16 3.47
N SER A 304 7.05 -1.57 3.98
CA SER A 304 6.62 -0.22 3.59
C SER A 304 7.71 0.83 3.89
N GLY A 305 8.43 0.66 5.00
CA GLY A 305 9.60 1.47 5.34
C GLY A 305 10.77 1.27 4.37
N ALA A 306 10.99 0.06 3.86
CA ALA A 306 11.97 -0.17 2.81
C ALA A 306 11.58 0.53 1.50
N LEU A 307 10.31 0.46 1.09
CA LEU A 307 9.79 1.18 -0.09
C LEU A 307 9.98 2.70 0.08
N MET A 308 9.81 3.21 1.30
CA MET A 308 10.08 4.61 1.62
C MET A 308 11.53 4.99 1.36
N LEU A 309 12.49 4.19 1.83
CA LEU A 309 13.92 4.44 1.59
C LEU A 309 14.24 4.43 0.10
N GLU A 310 13.79 3.41 -0.64
CA GLU A 310 14.00 3.33 -2.09
C GLU A 310 13.45 4.58 -2.81
N PHE A 311 12.23 5.00 -2.47
CA PHE A 311 11.62 6.18 -3.07
C PHE A 311 12.37 7.46 -2.71
N LEU A 312 12.77 7.66 -1.46
CA LEU A 312 13.51 8.85 -1.01
C LEU A 312 14.90 8.94 -1.66
N GLY A 313 15.53 7.79 -1.89
CA GLY A 313 16.89 7.70 -2.42
C GLY A 313 17.08 8.17 -3.85
N GLN A 314 16.03 8.22 -4.67
CA GLN A 314 16.10 8.72 -6.06
C GLN A 314 17.20 8.04 -6.91
N GLY A 315 17.49 6.76 -6.64
CA GLY A 315 18.55 6.00 -7.32
C GLY A 315 19.94 6.12 -6.68
N GLU A 316 20.08 6.79 -5.54
CA GLU A 316 21.30 6.71 -4.72
C GLU A 316 21.50 5.28 -4.20
N GLU A 317 22.66 4.69 -4.50
CA GLU A 317 23.02 3.31 -4.19
C GLU A 317 22.82 2.94 -2.71
N ARG A 318 23.16 3.85 -1.78
CA ARG A 318 23.01 3.62 -0.33
C ARG A 318 21.55 3.39 0.11
N PHE A 319 20.59 4.01 -0.55
CA PHE A 319 19.17 3.82 -0.25
C PHE A 319 18.64 2.52 -0.86
N THR A 320 19.07 2.19 -2.08
CA THR A 320 18.80 0.89 -2.69
C THR A 320 19.37 -0.25 -1.85
N ALA A 321 20.62 -0.12 -1.40
CA ALA A 321 21.25 -1.10 -0.51
C ALA A 321 20.50 -1.25 0.82
N ALA A 322 20.06 -0.14 1.43
CA ALA A 322 19.25 -0.17 2.64
C ALA A 322 17.89 -0.87 2.43
N HIS A 323 17.22 -0.59 1.31
CA HIS A 323 15.99 -1.31 0.92
C HIS A 323 16.25 -2.81 0.76
N ASP A 324 17.24 -3.18 -0.03
CA ASP A 324 17.54 -4.57 -0.37
C ASP A 324 17.96 -5.39 0.86
N GLU A 325 18.71 -4.79 1.79
CA GLU A 325 19.07 -5.42 3.05
C GLU A 325 17.86 -5.63 3.97
N ILE A 326 16.90 -4.70 4.02
CA ILE A 326 15.65 -4.90 4.79
C ILE A 326 14.85 -6.06 4.21
N VAL A 327 14.65 -6.09 2.89
CA VAL A 327 13.90 -7.16 2.21
C VAL A 327 14.61 -8.51 2.39
N GLY A 328 15.93 -8.54 2.24
CA GLY A 328 16.74 -9.75 2.49
C GLY A 328 16.68 -10.20 3.96
N ALA A 329 16.63 -9.29 4.92
CA ALA A 329 16.47 -9.62 6.34
C ALA A 329 15.09 -10.21 6.63
N ILE A 330 14.02 -9.67 6.03
CA ILE A 330 12.66 -10.24 6.09
C ILE A 330 12.69 -11.69 5.58
N GLU A 331 13.23 -11.91 4.38
CA GLU A 331 13.33 -13.24 3.76
C GLU A 331 14.04 -14.25 4.68
N GLN A 332 15.16 -13.85 5.26
CA GLN A 332 15.93 -14.71 6.15
C GLN A 332 15.22 -15.00 7.48
N VAL A 333 14.47 -14.03 8.02
CA VAL A 333 13.70 -14.21 9.26
C VAL A 333 12.53 -15.16 9.03
N ILE A 334 11.79 -14.98 7.93
CA ILE A 334 10.73 -15.90 7.51
C ILE A 334 11.28 -17.31 7.34
N ALA A 335 12.37 -17.48 6.57
CA ALA A 335 12.98 -18.78 6.33
C ALA A 335 13.50 -19.46 7.60
N SER A 336 13.83 -18.69 8.65
CA SER A 336 14.24 -19.23 9.96
C SER A 336 13.09 -19.63 10.88
N GLY A 337 11.83 -19.36 10.49
CA GLY A 337 10.65 -19.68 11.29
C GLY A 337 10.35 -18.70 12.43
N ASN A 338 11.09 -17.59 12.52
CA ASN A 338 10.84 -16.52 13.49
C ASN A 338 9.73 -15.59 12.98
N ILE A 339 8.51 -16.11 12.94
CA ILE A 339 7.33 -15.47 12.34
C ILE A 339 6.15 -15.40 13.31
N THR A 340 5.23 -14.48 13.06
CA THR A 340 4.00 -14.29 13.83
C THR A 340 2.97 -15.40 13.56
N PRO A 341 1.91 -15.52 14.39
CA PRO A 341 0.92 -16.58 14.27
C PRO A 341 0.15 -16.64 12.94
N ASP A 342 -0.03 -15.51 12.24
CA ASP A 342 -0.67 -15.47 10.91
C ASP A 342 0.09 -16.26 9.84
N LEU A 343 1.40 -16.44 10.03
CA LEU A 343 2.27 -17.27 9.20
C LEU A 343 2.51 -18.67 9.80
N GLY A 344 1.79 -19.04 10.87
CA GLY A 344 1.93 -20.31 11.57
C GLY A 344 3.08 -20.37 12.60
N GLY A 345 3.68 -19.23 12.92
CA GLY A 345 4.73 -19.13 13.93
C GLY A 345 4.20 -18.89 15.34
N LYS A 346 5.11 -18.53 16.25
CA LYS A 346 4.83 -18.30 17.68
C LYS A 346 5.43 -17.01 18.23
N CYS A 347 6.11 -16.24 17.38
CA CYS A 347 6.76 -15.00 17.77
C CYS A 347 5.72 -13.90 17.97
N SER A 348 5.97 -13.00 18.92
CA SER A 348 5.23 -11.75 19.05
C SER A 348 5.61 -10.75 17.95
N THR A 349 4.85 -9.67 17.83
CA THR A 349 5.17 -8.51 16.97
C THR A 349 6.59 -8.01 17.22
N GLN A 350 6.98 -7.86 18.49
CA GLN A 350 8.30 -7.37 18.87
C GLN A 350 9.40 -8.38 18.57
N ASP A 351 9.17 -9.67 18.79
CA ASP A 351 10.16 -10.72 18.50
C ASP A 351 10.56 -10.69 17.01
N VAL A 352 9.58 -10.55 16.11
CA VAL A 352 9.84 -10.51 14.67
C VAL A 352 10.58 -9.22 14.28
N GLY A 353 10.15 -8.06 14.76
CA GLY A 353 10.82 -6.80 14.44
C GLY A 353 12.25 -6.71 15.01
N GLN A 354 12.49 -7.26 16.22
CA GLN A 354 13.84 -7.42 16.77
C GLN A 354 14.69 -8.39 15.95
N ALA A 355 14.12 -9.52 15.53
CA ALA A 355 14.83 -10.50 14.73
C ALA A 355 15.29 -9.93 13.39
N ILE A 356 14.45 -9.11 12.73
CA ILE A 356 14.80 -8.42 11.47
C ILE A 356 15.88 -7.36 11.73
N ALA A 357 15.70 -6.49 12.73
CA ALA A 357 16.69 -5.46 13.06
C ALA A 357 18.06 -6.05 13.40
N ALA A 358 18.10 -7.17 14.13
CA ALA A 358 19.34 -7.85 14.50
C ALA A 358 20.15 -8.39 13.29
N ARG A 359 19.51 -8.63 12.15
CA ARG A 359 20.21 -9.02 10.91
C ARG A 359 20.95 -7.85 10.27
N LEU A 360 20.44 -6.63 10.44
CA LEU A 360 21.02 -5.41 9.88
C LEU A 360 22.18 -4.89 10.74
N SER A 361 22.13 -5.13 12.05
CA SER A 361 23.15 -4.69 13.01
C SER A 361 24.42 -5.56 13.05
N LYS A 362 24.43 -6.74 12.42
CA LYS A 362 25.64 -7.59 12.34
C LYS A 362 26.47 -7.16 11.13
N ALA A 363 27.67 -6.65 11.40
CA ALA A 363 28.70 -6.39 10.38
C ALA A 363 29.48 -7.68 10.08
#